data_AF-A0A4R3ZSZ2-F1
#
_entry.id   AF-A0A4R3ZSZ2-F1
#
_cell.length_a   1.000
_cell.length_b   1.000
_cell.length_c   1.000
_cell.angle_alpha   90.00
_cell.angle_beta   90.00
_cell.angle_gamma   90.00
#
_symmetry.space_group_name_H-M   'P 1'
#
loop_
_entity.id
_entity.type
_entity.pdbx_description
1 polymer ?
#
loop_
_entity_poly.entity_id
_entity_poly.type
_entity_poly.pdbx_seq_one_letter_code
_entity_poly.pdbx_strand_id
1 'polypeptide(L)'
;MLGGPTHVTTVHHGHSPEIELTSDTTAVGIWPMEDRLWSTNDRGEEEYLHGFGHYHEEYRRVEGRWLISYRRLTRLREDHSPGFFDYMPAL
;
A
#
# COMPACT_ATOMS: atom_id res chain seq x y z
N MET A 1 2.12 -8.02 -5.50
CA MET A 1 2.49 -6.83 -6.30
C MET A 1 1.51 -6.74 -7.46
N LEU A 2 1.07 -5.54 -7.83
CA LEU A 2 0.43 -5.27 -9.11
C LEU A 2 1.52 -5.39 -10.20
N GLY A 3 1.82 -6.61 -10.62
CA GLY A 3 2.91 -6.91 -11.57
C GLY A 3 2.42 -7.54 -12.88
N GLY A 4 1.11 -7.62 -13.09
CA GLY A 4 0.49 -8.16 -14.30
C GLY A 4 0.24 -7.08 -15.37
N PRO A 5 -0.28 -7.46 -16.56
CA PRO A 5 -0.63 -6.52 -17.63
C PRO A 5 -1.84 -5.64 -17.30
N THR A 6 -2.59 -5.97 -16.25
CA THR A 6 -3.78 -5.26 -15.84
C THR A 6 -3.46 -3.83 -15.40
N HIS A 7 -4.07 -2.86 -16.06
CA HIS A 7 -4.02 -1.48 -15.62
C HIS A 7 -4.90 -1.32 -14.37
N VAL A 8 -4.31 -0.77 -13.30
CA VAL A 8 -5.02 -0.48 -12.06
C VAL A 8 -4.86 0.99 -11.72
N THR A 9 -5.97 1.72 -11.63
CA THR A 9 -5.98 3.08 -11.09
C THR A 9 -5.97 3.00 -9.57
N THR A 10 -5.07 3.73 -8.92
CA THR A 10 -4.90 3.68 -7.46
C THR A 10 -4.94 5.07 -6.84
N VAL A 11 -5.57 5.18 -5.66
CA VAL A 11 -5.53 6.36 -4.79
C VAL A 11 -5.09 5.88 -3.41
N HIS A 12 -4.08 6.53 -2.85
CA HIS A 12 -3.57 6.24 -1.51
C HIS A 12 -3.65 7.50 -0.65
N HIS A 13 -4.33 7.41 0.49
CA HIS A 13 -4.29 8.44 1.51
C HIS A 13 -3.50 7.92 2.71
N GLY A 14 -2.43 8.63 3.04
CA GLY A 14 -1.78 8.53 4.35
C GLY A 14 -2.44 9.51 5.31
N HIS A 15 -2.72 9.06 6.52
CA HIS A 15 -3.25 9.90 7.60
C HIS A 15 -2.13 10.34 8.55
N SER A 16 -2.50 10.90 9.71
CA SER A 16 -1.55 11.37 10.72
C SER A 16 -0.58 10.27 11.13
N PRO A 17 0.73 10.42 10.85
CA PRO A 17 1.72 9.41 11.18
C PRO A 17 2.19 9.51 12.62
N GLU A 18 2.64 8.38 13.15
CA GLU A 18 3.45 8.30 14.37
C GLU A 18 4.88 7.98 13.96
N ILE A 19 5.83 8.89 14.23
CA ILE A 19 7.23 8.77 13.80
C ILE A 19 8.14 8.91 15.02
N GLU A 20 9.04 7.94 15.19
CA GLU A 20 10.09 7.97 16.21
C GLU A 20 11.47 8.00 15.54
N LEU A 21 12.27 9.03 15.84
CA LEU A 21 13.69 9.05 15.49
C LEU A 21 14.45 8.13 16.46
N THR A 22 15.07 7.08 15.94
CA THR A 22 15.80 6.09 16.74
C THR A 22 17.31 6.36 16.77
N SER A 23 17.81 7.23 15.88
CA SER A 23 19.16 7.81 15.91
C SER A 23 19.24 9.04 14.98
N ASP A 24 20.43 9.62 14.82
CA ASP A 24 20.69 10.66 13.82
C ASP A 24 20.46 10.20 12.38
N THR A 25 20.41 8.87 12.13
CA THR A 25 20.31 8.28 10.79
C THR A 25 19.26 7.19 10.64
N THR A 26 18.45 6.92 11.68
CA THR A 26 17.38 5.90 11.64
C THR A 26 16.09 6.41 12.26
N ALA A 27 14.96 5.91 11.76
CA ALA A 27 13.63 6.19 12.31
C ALA A 27 12.68 5.01 12.06
N VAL A 28 11.60 4.93 12.82
CA VAL A 28 10.47 4.03 12.56
C VAL A 28 9.19 4.86 12.41
N GLY A 29 8.23 4.36 11.65
CA GLY A 29 6.97 5.05 11.43
C GLY A 29 5.78 4.12 11.30
N ILE A 30 4.64 4.54 11.84
CA ILE A 30 3.34 3.95 11.60
C ILE A 30 2.48 4.96 10.84
N TRP A 31 1.97 4.55 9.69
CA TRP A 31 1.07 5.36 8.86
C TRP A 31 -0.28 4.67 8.74
N PRO A 32 -1.31 5.14 9.44
CA PRO A 32 -2.68 4.78 9.11
C PRO A 32 -2.96 5.20 7.66
N MET A 33 -3.58 4.32 6.91
CA MET A 33 -3.81 4.52 5.48
C MET A 33 -5.14 3.94 5.02
N GLU A 34 -5.65 4.54 3.95
CA GLU A 34 -6.61 3.89 3.07
C GLU A 34 -6.08 3.84 1.64
N ASP A 35 -6.43 2.78 0.91
CA ASP A 35 -6.17 2.66 -0.52
C ASP A 35 -7.45 2.31 -1.28
N ARG A 36 -7.63 2.93 -2.44
CA ARG A 36 -8.67 2.57 -3.40
C ARG A 36 -8.04 2.17 -4.72
N LEU A 37 -8.44 1.02 -5.23
CA LEU A 37 -7.94 0.43 -6.46
C LEU A 37 -9.13 0.13 -7.36
N TRP A 38 -9.01 0.46 -8.64
CA TRP A 38 -9.98 0.13 -9.68
C TRP A 38 -9.28 -0.50 -10.87
N SER A 39 -9.88 -1.55 -11.40
CA SER A 39 -9.43 -2.24 -12.60
C SER A 39 -10.63 -2.63 -13.45
N THR A 40 -10.38 -2.98 -14.71
CA THR A 40 -11.41 -3.53 -15.59
C THR A 40 -11.04 -4.97 -15.92
N ASN A 41 -11.95 -5.92 -15.71
CA ASN A 41 -11.73 -7.33 -16.02
C ASN A 41 -11.87 -7.61 -17.53
N ASP A 42 -11.58 -8.85 -17.95
CA ASP A 42 -11.64 -9.25 -19.37
C ASP A 42 -13.04 -9.15 -20.00
N ARG A 43 -14.09 -9.06 -19.18
CA ARG A 43 -15.48 -8.85 -19.63
C ARG A 43 -15.84 -7.38 -19.77
N GLY A 44 -14.92 -6.46 -19.44
CA GLY A 44 -15.17 -5.02 -19.46
C GLY A 44 -15.89 -4.50 -18.22
N GLU A 45 -16.00 -5.29 -17.15
CA GLU A 45 -16.66 -4.88 -15.90
C GLU A 45 -15.63 -4.26 -14.94
N GLU A 46 -16.04 -3.23 -14.20
CA GLU A 46 -15.19 -2.60 -13.19
C GLU A 46 -15.12 -3.48 -11.93
N GLU A 47 -13.89 -3.73 -11.47
CA GLU A 47 -13.59 -4.36 -10.20
C GLU A 47 -12.93 -3.32 -9.29
N TYR A 48 -13.21 -3.38 -7.99
CA TYR A 48 -12.69 -2.43 -7.01
C TYR A 48 -12.17 -3.10 -5.74
N LEU A 49 -11.24 -2.41 -5.08
CA LEU A 49 -10.85 -2.68 -3.69
C LEU A 49 -10.71 -1.35 -2.95
N HIS A 50 -11.27 -1.28 -1.75
CA HIS A 50 -11.05 -0.23 -0.75
C HIS A 50 -10.46 -0.89 0.50
N GLY A 51 -9.19 -0.64 0.77
CA GLY A 51 -8.49 -1.18 1.90
C GLY A 51 -8.23 -0.15 2.98
N PHE A 52 -8.22 -0.62 4.23
CA PHE A 52 -7.90 0.16 5.42
C PHE A 52 -6.80 -0.56 6.18
N GLY A 53 -5.80 0.18 6.66
CA GLY A 53 -4.66 -0.46 7.30
C GLY A 53 -3.62 0.49 7.84
N HIS A 54 -2.45 -0.09 8.09
CA HIS A 54 -1.28 0.63 8.57
C HIS A 54 -0.04 0.18 7.80
N TYR A 55 0.74 1.14 7.29
CA TYR A 55 2.13 0.87 6.98
C TYR A 55 2.97 0.93 8.25
N HIS A 56 3.79 -0.09 8.46
CA HIS A 56 4.86 -0.11 9.45
C HIS A 56 6.17 0.01 8.68
N GLU A 57 6.86 1.12 8.86
CA GLU A 57 8.05 1.50 8.08
C GLU A 57 9.27 1.64 8.97
N GLU A 58 10.43 1.27 8.41
CA GLU A 58 11.74 1.66 8.93
C GLU A 58 12.40 2.59 7.92
N TYR A 59 13.12 3.58 8.41
CA TYR A 59 13.83 4.55 7.60
C TYR A 59 15.33 4.57 7.90
N ARG A 60 16.11 4.86 6.87
CA ARG A 60 17.55 5.16 6.98
C ARG A 60 17.89 6.44 6.26
N ARG A 61 18.73 7.27 6.87
CA ARG A 61 19.29 8.46 6.24
C ARG A 61 20.58 8.09 5.51
N VAL A 62 20.55 8.07 4.18
CA VAL A 62 21.68 7.76 3.30
C VAL A 62 22.04 9.03 2.55
N GLU A 63 23.30 9.47 2.64
CA GLU A 63 23.80 10.67 1.93
C GLU A 63 22.92 11.91 2.14
N GLY A 64 22.43 12.10 3.37
CA GLY A 64 21.58 13.24 3.75
C GLY A 64 20.10 13.09 3.38
N ARG A 65 19.67 11.97 2.79
CA ARG A 65 18.27 11.72 2.39
C ARG A 65 17.65 10.59 3.19
N TRP A 66 16.45 10.79 3.71
CA TRP A 66 15.65 9.73 4.31
C TRP A 66 15.07 8.82 3.24
N LEU A 67 15.27 7.52 3.39
CA LEU A 67 14.76 6.47 2.52
C LEU A 67 14.00 5.45 3.37
N ILE A 68 12.97 4.83 2.79
CA ILE A 68 12.29 3.66 3.38
C ILE A 68 13.21 2.46 3.22
N SER A 69 13.73 1.91 4.32
CA SER A 69 14.56 0.70 4.32
C SER A 69 13.75 -0.58 4.49
N TYR A 70 12.57 -0.48 5.10
CA TYR A 70 11.62 -1.58 5.24
C TYR A 70 10.20 -1.05 5.27
N ARG A 71 9.24 -1.83 4.76
CA ARG A 71 7.82 -1.55 4.87
C ARG A 71 7.00 -2.84 4.96
N ARG A 72 6.05 -2.86 5.88
CA ARG A 72 4.99 -3.87 5.98
C ARG A 72 3.63 -3.20 5.96
N LEU A 73 2.72 -3.67 5.12
CA LEU A 73 1.31 -3.30 5.18
C LEU A 73 0.58 -4.30 6.08
N THR A 74 -0.16 -3.80 7.06
CA THR A 74 -1.15 -4.58 7.82
C THR A 74 -2.53 -4.10 7.39
N ARG A 75 -3.33 -4.98 6.79
CA ARG A 75 -4.72 -4.68 6.44
C ARG A 75 -5.63 -5.00 7.61
N LEU A 76 -6.49 -4.05 7.98
CA LEU A 76 -7.50 -4.19 9.00
C LEU A 76 -8.85 -4.60 8.41
N ARG A 77 -9.16 -4.07 7.22
CA ARG A 77 -10.38 -4.34 6.47
C ARG A 77 -10.13 -4.14 4.99
N GLU A 78 -10.80 -4.94 4.18
CA GLU A 78 -10.89 -4.78 2.73
C GLU A 78 -12.36 -4.91 2.33
N ASP A 79 -12.83 -3.95 1.55
CA ASP A 79 -14.11 -4.02 0.85
C ASP A 79 -13.79 -4.09 -0.65
N HIS A 80 -14.19 -5.16 -1.32
CA HIS A 80 -13.86 -5.35 -2.74
C HIS A 80 -14.99 -6.04 -3.49
N SER A 81 -15.02 -5.88 -4.80
CA SER A 81 -15.89 -6.68 -5.67
C SER A 81 -15.46 -8.15 -5.67
N PRO A 82 -16.38 -9.10 -5.92
CA PRO A 82 -16.07 -10.53 -5.85
C PRO A 82 -14.91 -10.97 -6.76
N GLY A 83 -14.76 -10.36 -7.93
CA GLY A 83 -13.75 -10.70 -8.93
C GLY A 83 -12.46 -9.90 -8.84
N PHE A 84 -12.28 -9.04 -7.82
CA PHE A 84 -11.12 -8.16 -7.76
C PHE A 84 -9.79 -8.91 -7.79
N PHE A 85 -9.68 -10.10 -7.19
CA PHE A 85 -8.43 -10.84 -7.18
C PHE A 85 -8.22 -11.75 -8.39
N ASP A 86 -9.17 -11.83 -9.32
CA ASP A 86 -9.12 -12.76 -10.45
C ASP A 86 -7.98 -12.42 -11.43
N TYR A 87 -7.54 -11.17 -11.48
CA TYR A 87 -6.39 -10.75 -12.31
C TYR A 87 -5.04 -11.04 -11.65
N MET A 88 -5.00 -11.39 -10.36
CA MET A 88 -3.75 -11.76 -9.70
C MET A 88 -3.42 -13.22 -10.03
N PRO A 89 -2.29 -13.51 -10.68
CA PRO A 89 -1.88 -14.89 -10.85
C PRO A 89 -1.74 -15.55 -9.48
N ALA A 90 -2.20 -16.81 -9.37
CA ALA A 90 -1.97 -17.62 -8.19
C ALA A 90 -0.47 -17.61 -7.87
N LEU A 91 -0.11 -17.25 -6.63
CA LEU A 91 1.26 -17.31 -6.12
C LEU A 91 1.75 -18.76 -6.08
#